data_AF-A0A6J0TVW8-F1
#
_entry.id   AF-A0A6J0TVW8-F1
#
_cell.length_a   1.000
_cell.length_b   1.000
_cell.length_c   1.000
_cell.angle_alpha   90.00
_cell.angle_beta   90.00
_cell.angle_gamma   90.00
#
_symmetry.space_group_name_H-M   'P 1'
#
loop_
_entity.id
_entity.type
_entity.pdbx_description
1 polymer ?
#
loop_
_entity_poly.entity_id
_entity_poly.type
_entity_poly.pdbx_seq_one_letter_code
_entity_poly.pdbx_strand_id
1 'polypeptide(L)'
;MPFPGGLWWLLCCRQGFTLLRRDYGEAGKGVADEEEAEESFELRSQGDEGPTLQVTLTQPSRASSGSERLMPPSPYQFVTLRSLPVSDEMHSLITEKKHGRVRDEPDAIVKGWLQREVRGGIKTPWLRPRKYWFVLTEDSLDYYSGCDISARRLGSLVLTSLCSVLWPDKQTYKETGYWAVTVFGRKHCYRLYTEHLNEAVHWVCALQKVIVSKAPVQTPTQILMCDIEENRNSPEVLEQIYHNNPILCYTAGPLYAPLLPFPYAAPGGQGYAGLRDEAVKLFHSLQQLEGVREPALLMQGVLQTCHDLPPLVDEIYCQLVKQTTEPPVPGAPANLRYWQLLTCMSYTFVPSLPVLCYLQLHLQRTEKRFPDSEMAQYGHFITEAVHRTKGRECVPSLEEIARLIGRQEMVCTVQSPSTATCQVAIASHTTVQEH
;
A
#
# COMPACT_ATOMS: atom_id res chain seq x y z
N MET A 1 18.05 31.95 -36.73
CA MET A 1 17.64 32.62 -35.48
C MET A 1 16.97 33.94 -35.86
N PRO A 2 15.87 34.37 -35.21
CA PRO A 2 15.23 33.86 -33.99
C PRO A 2 13.81 33.26 -34.26
N PHE A 3 13.53 32.02 -33.84
CA PHE A 3 12.93 31.52 -32.57
C PHE A 3 11.37 31.38 -32.62
N PRO A 4 10.78 30.39 -31.89
CA PRO A 4 9.87 29.39 -32.45
C PRO A 4 8.57 29.20 -31.64
N GLY A 5 7.46 28.89 -32.31
CA GLY A 5 6.29 28.26 -31.64
C GLY A 5 6.50 26.74 -31.65
N GLY A 6 6.47 25.98 -30.55
CA GLY A 6 5.81 26.25 -29.27
C GLY A 6 4.33 25.95 -29.37
N LEU A 7 3.93 24.68 -29.60
CA LEU A 7 2.55 24.19 -29.36
C LEU A 7 2.30 22.68 -29.57
N TRP A 8 3.33 21.83 -29.76
CA TRP A 8 3.13 20.37 -29.91
C TRP A 8 3.47 19.53 -28.66
N TRP A 9 4.02 20.14 -27.61
CA TRP A 9 4.39 19.45 -26.36
C TRP A 9 3.36 19.55 -25.23
N LEU A 10 2.23 20.22 -25.45
CA LEU A 10 1.21 20.47 -24.42
C LEU A 10 0.00 19.52 -24.44
N LEU A 11 -0.03 18.53 -25.35
CA LEU A 11 -1.18 17.63 -25.51
C LEU A 11 -0.92 16.16 -25.13
N CYS A 12 0.32 15.75 -24.84
CA CYS A 12 0.63 14.35 -24.54
C CYS A 12 0.88 14.03 -23.05
N CYS A 13 0.94 15.03 -22.15
CA CYS A 13 1.26 14.80 -20.73
C CYS A 13 0.24 15.37 -19.73
N ARG A 14 -1.03 15.56 -20.13
CA ARG A 14 -2.05 16.17 -19.24
C ARG A 14 -3.36 15.41 -19.08
N GLN A 15 -3.46 14.21 -19.61
CA GLN A 15 -4.56 13.30 -19.28
C GLN A 15 -3.95 11.95 -18.94
N GLY A 16 -4.04 11.59 -17.66
CA GLY A 16 -3.83 10.22 -17.23
C GLY A 16 -4.70 9.29 -18.07
N PHE A 17 -4.17 8.09 -18.32
CA PHE A 17 -4.84 7.01 -19.04
C PHE A 17 -6.31 6.88 -18.59
N THR A 18 -7.23 7.37 -19.40
CA THR A 18 -8.68 7.17 -19.24
C THR A 18 -9.17 6.39 -20.45
N LEU A 19 -8.80 5.11 -20.50
CA LEU A 19 -9.39 4.14 -21.43
C LEU A 19 -10.54 3.39 -20.74
N LEU A 20 -11.44 4.12 -20.08
CA LEU A 20 -12.68 3.59 -19.51
C LEU A 20 -13.80 4.63 -19.67
N ARG A 21 -14.34 4.73 -20.88
CA ARG A 21 -15.63 5.39 -21.10
C ARG A 21 -16.73 4.40 -20.70
N ARG A 22 -17.43 4.65 -19.59
CA ARG A 22 -18.75 4.06 -19.33
C ARG A 22 -19.78 5.18 -19.31
N ASP A 23 -20.50 5.29 -20.41
CA ASP A 23 -21.77 5.99 -20.48
C ASP A 23 -22.80 5.16 -19.70
N TYR A 24 -23.36 5.68 -18.60
CA TYR A 24 -24.59 5.16 -18.02
C TYR A 24 -25.76 5.92 -18.64
N GLY A 25 -26.28 5.41 -19.75
CA GLY A 25 -27.58 5.78 -20.29
C GLY A 25 -28.59 4.70 -19.92
N GLU A 26 -29.40 4.95 -18.88
CA GLU A 26 -30.61 4.19 -18.62
C GLU A 26 -31.66 4.50 -19.69
N ALA A 27 -32.15 3.45 -20.34
CA ALA A 27 -33.43 3.46 -21.03
C ALA A 27 -34.28 2.34 -20.44
N GLY A 28 -35.42 2.70 -19.83
CA GLY A 28 -36.59 1.83 -19.74
C GLY A 28 -37.11 1.48 -18.34
N LYS A 29 -37.89 2.41 -17.77
CA LYS A 29 -39.08 2.22 -16.90
C LYS A 29 -39.46 0.79 -16.45
N GLY A 30 -39.59 0.62 -15.13
CA GLY A 30 -40.47 -0.35 -14.48
C GLY A 30 -40.48 -0.15 -12.97
N VAL A 31 -41.62 0.26 -12.41
CA VAL A 31 -41.85 0.63 -11.00
C VAL A 31 -42.13 -0.62 -10.15
N ALA A 32 -41.43 -0.78 -9.02
CA ALA A 32 -41.99 -1.27 -7.76
C ALA A 32 -40.93 -1.18 -6.64
N ASP A 33 -41.31 -0.56 -5.53
CA ASP A 33 -40.56 -0.43 -4.28
C ASP A 33 -40.20 -1.79 -3.67
N GLU A 34 -39.03 -1.89 -3.01
CA GLU A 34 -38.86 -2.42 -1.63
C GLU A 34 -37.36 -2.52 -1.25
N GLU A 35 -36.97 -1.68 -0.29
CA GLU A 35 -35.99 -1.88 0.80
C GLU A 35 -34.65 -2.59 0.52
N GLU A 36 -33.58 -1.81 0.27
CA GLU A 36 -32.21 -2.25 0.55
C GLU A 36 -31.88 -2.07 2.04
N ALA A 37 -31.83 -3.19 2.75
CA ALA A 37 -31.26 -3.28 4.08
C ALA A 37 -29.73 -3.17 4.02
N GLU A 38 -29.18 -2.13 4.61
CA GLU A 38 -27.78 -2.10 5.02
C GLU A 38 -27.57 -3.16 6.11
N GLU A 39 -26.99 -4.31 5.74
CA GLU A 39 -26.57 -5.32 6.72
C GLU A 39 -25.46 -4.76 7.60
N SER A 40 -25.90 -4.35 8.77
CA SER A 40 -25.11 -4.07 9.95
C SER A 40 -24.46 -5.37 10.44
N PHE A 41 -23.14 -5.51 10.30
CA PHE A 41 -22.40 -6.55 11.02
C PHE A 41 -22.14 -6.10 12.47
N GLU A 42 -23.14 -6.26 13.33
CA GLU A 42 -22.99 -6.29 14.78
C GLU A 42 -22.83 -7.74 15.24
N LEU A 43 -21.70 -8.08 15.86
CA LEU A 43 -21.52 -9.33 16.60
C LEU A 43 -22.35 -9.26 17.90
N ARG A 44 -23.48 -9.97 17.94
CA ARG A 44 -24.18 -10.34 19.18
C ARG A 44 -23.42 -11.46 19.91
N SER A 45 -23.20 -11.28 21.20
CA SER A 45 -22.80 -12.34 22.14
C SER A 45 -24.04 -13.06 22.67
N GLN A 46 -24.12 -14.39 22.50
CA GLN A 46 -24.20 -15.39 23.59
C GLN A 46 -24.61 -16.78 23.05
N GLY A 47 -23.76 -17.78 23.37
CA GLY A 47 -24.13 -19.13 23.79
C GLY A 47 -24.66 -20.12 22.76
N ASP A 48 -23.77 -20.93 22.17
CA ASP A 48 -23.83 -22.39 22.30
C ASP A 48 -22.54 -23.06 21.79
N GLU A 49 -22.20 -24.21 22.37
CA GLU A 49 -20.91 -24.90 22.30
C GLU A 49 -20.55 -25.50 20.92
N GLY A 50 -19.31 -25.29 20.45
CA GLY A 50 -18.73 -25.88 19.22
C GLY A 50 -17.27 -25.44 19.01
N PRO A 51 -16.40 -26.24 18.36
CA PRO A 51 -14.99 -26.37 18.76
C PRO A 51 -14.15 -25.13 18.47
N THR A 52 -13.37 -24.76 19.48
CA THR A 52 -12.49 -23.59 19.54
C THR A 52 -11.31 -23.75 18.57
N LEU A 53 -11.13 -22.80 17.65
CA LEU A 53 -9.92 -22.62 16.87
C LEU A 53 -8.77 -22.25 17.81
N GLN A 54 -7.87 -23.20 18.09
CA GLN A 54 -6.59 -22.93 18.75
C GLN A 54 -5.55 -22.55 17.70
N VAL A 55 -5.03 -21.33 17.80
CA VAL A 55 -3.77 -20.92 17.18
C VAL A 55 -2.65 -21.45 18.07
N THR A 56 -1.92 -22.47 17.60
CA THR A 56 -0.77 -23.01 18.34
C THR A 56 0.50 -22.26 17.94
N LEU A 57 0.93 -21.34 18.81
CA LEU A 57 2.29 -20.79 18.80
C LEU A 57 3.25 -21.84 19.38
N THR A 58 4.19 -22.34 18.58
CA THR A 58 5.28 -23.21 19.07
C THR A 58 6.35 -22.35 19.75
N GLN A 59 6.51 -22.50 21.07
CA GLN A 59 7.62 -21.91 21.83
C GLN A 59 8.91 -22.74 21.68
N PRO A 60 10.10 -22.12 21.57
CA PRO A 60 11.35 -22.86 21.56
C PRO A 60 11.90 -23.14 22.97
N SER A 61 12.26 -24.39 23.22
CA SER A 61 12.99 -24.87 24.40
C SER A 61 14.46 -24.44 24.37
N ARG A 62 14.94 -23.81 25.46
CA ARG A 62 16.36 -23.49 25.68
C ARG A 62 17.17 -24.72 26.09
N ALA A 63 18.30 -24.96 25.41
CA ALA A 63 19.41 -25.75 25.93
C ALA A 63 20.69 -24.90 25.90
N SER A 64 21.43 -24.95 27.01
CA SER A 64 22.67 -24.24 27.29
C SER A 64 23.86 -25.18 27.12
N SER A 65 24.91 -24.76 26.40
CA SER A 65 26.33 -24.88 26.82
C SER A 65 27.26 -24.37 25.71
N GLY A 66 28.29 -23.61 26.07
CA GLY A 66 29.17 -22.87 25.15
C GLY A 66 30.42 -23.60 24.65
N SER A 67 31.20 -22.91 23.80
CA SER A 67 32.67 -22.81 23.83
C SER A 67 33.15 -21.97 22.64
N GLU A 68 33.94 -20.91 22.90
CA GLU A 68 34.62 -20.07 21.92
C GLU A 68 35.91 -20.73 21.41
N ARG A 69 36.17 -20.69 20.08
CA ARG A 69 37.54 -20.64 19.52
C ARG A 69 37.59 -19.86 18.19
N LEU A 70 38.63 -19.03 18.08
CA LEU A 70 38.95 -18.07 17.00
C LEU A 70 39.61 -18.72 15.76
N MET A 71 39.43 -18.09 14.57
CA MET A 71 40.34 -17.98 13.41
C MET A 71 39.77 -16.92 12.39
N PRO A 72 40.54 -16.40 11.40
CA PRO A 72 40.70 -14.97 11.09
C PRO A 72 39.86 -14.45 9.88
N PRO A 73 39.88 -13.13 9.54
CA PRO A 73 38.82 -12.49 8.77
C PRO A 73 39.05 -12.51 7.24
N SER A 74 37.94 -12.66 6.51
CA SER A 74 37.80 -12.36 5.07
C SER A 74 37.23 -10.93 4.91
N PRO A 75 37.68 -10.13 3.91
CA PRO A 75 37.26 -8.75 3.79
C PRO A 75 35.92 -8.70 3.07
N TYR A 76 34.84 -8.34 3.76
CA TYR A 76 33.80 -7.40 3.32
C TYR A 76 32.79 -7.27 4.47
N GLN A 77 32.70 -6.06 4.99
CA GLN A 77 32.03 -5.70 6.23
C GLN A 77 30.51 -5.71 6.04
N PHE A 78 29.86 -6.76 6.51
CA PHE A 78 28.40 -6.77 6.71
C PHE A 78 28.10 -5.84 7.88
N VAL A 79 27.29 -4.81 7.64
CA VAL A 79 26.69 -4.03 8.73
C VAL A 79 25.65 -4.93 9.39
N THR A 80 26.04 -5.62 10.45
CA THR A 80 25.12 -6.29 11.36
C THR A 80 24.24 -5.21 12.00
N LEU A 81 22.98 -5.12 11.58
CA LEU A 81 21.95 -4.42 12.32
C LEU A 81 21.84 -5.12 13.69
N ARG A 82 22.36 -4.45 14.72
CA ARG A 82 22.16 -4.83 16.12
C ARG A 82 20.65 -4.94 16.35
N SER A 83 20.18 -6.14 16.66
CA SER A 83 18.83 -6.40 17.15
C SER A 83 18.54 -5.47 18.33
N LEU A 84 17.61 -4.54 18.13
CA LEU A 84 16.91 -3.87 19.21
C LEU A 84 15.97 -4.91 19.84
N PRO A 85 15.83 -4.94 21.17
CA PRO A 85 14.95 -5.90 21.83
C PRO A 85 13.50 -5.63 21.40
N VAL A 86 12.87 -6.64 20.83
CA VAL A 86 11.42 -6.70 20.57
C VAL A 86 10.73 -6.63 21.93
N SER A 87 10.04 -5.53 22.21
CA SER A 87 9.11 -5.49 23.33
C SER A 87 7.86 -6.23 22.90
N ASP A 88 7.63 -7.36 23.56
CA ASP A 88 6.54 -8.29 23.30
C ASP A 88 5.26 -7.76 23.95
N GLU A 89 4.60 -6.82 23.28
CA GLU A 89 3.30 -6.27 23.71
C GLU A 89 2.28 -6.39 22.57
N MET A 90 1.85 -7.63 22.31
CA MET A 90 0.69 -7.92 21.47
C MET A 90 -0.59 -7.49 22.21
N HIS A 91 -0.96 -6.21 22.10
CA HIS A 91 -2.23 -5.72 22.64
C HIS A 91 -3.40 -6.17 21.76
N SER A 92 -4.17 -7.13 22.28
CA SER A 92 -5.49 -7.53 21.79
C SER A 92 -6.40 -6.30 21.60
N LEU A 93 -6.91 -6.09 20.39
CA LEU A 93 -7.88 -5.04 20.04
C LEU A 93 -9.31 -5.34 20.51
N ILE A 94 -9.49 -6.16 21.54
CA ILE A 94 -10.80 -6.50 22.12
C ILE A 94 -10.93 -5.81 23.47
N THR A 95 -11.83 -4.83 23.55
CA THR A 95 -12.14 -4.13 24.80
C THR A 95 -13.01 -5.01 25.70
N GLU A 96 -12.44 -5.61 26.73
CA GLU A 96 -13.22 -6.24 27.80
C GLU A 96 -13.94 -5.17 28.64
N LYS A 97 -15.27 -5.28 28.74
CA LYS A 97 -16.09 -4.49 29.66
C LYS A 97 -15.84 -4.93 31.10
N LYS A 98 -14.98 -4.23 31.84
CA LYS A 98 -14.94 -4.30 33.31
C LYS A 98 -15.63 -3.10 33.95
N HIS A 99 -16.62 -3.40 34.79
CA HIS A 99 -17.34 -2.46 35.63
C HIS A 99 -16.49 -2.11 36.87
N GLY A 100 -16.23 -0.82 37.11
CA GLY A 100 -15.61 -0.31 38.34
C GLY A 100 -15.53 1.21 38.34
N ARG A 101 -16.00 1.87 39.42
CA ARG A 101 -16.27 3.31 39.52
C ARG A 101 -15.03 4.16 39.86
N VAL A 102 -14.85 5.22 39.06
CA VAL A 102 -14.39 6.62 39.31
C VAL A 102 -13.10 6.86 40.12
N ARG A 103 -12.06 7.40 39.45
CA ARG A 103 -11.54 8.79 39.63
C ARG A 103 -10.11 8.96 39.05
N ASP A 104 -10.02 9.37 37.80
CA ASP A 104 -9.08 10.40 37.32
C ASP A 104 -9.63 10.93 35.98
N GLU A 105 -9.50 12.23 35.72
CA GLU A 105 -9.85 12.74 34.39
C GLU A 105 -8.99 12.00 33.36
N PRO A 106 -9.53 11.49 32.25
CA PRO A 106 -8.69 10.81 31.26
C PRO A 106 -7.64 11.80 30.77
N ASP A 107 -6.40 11.33 30.61
CA ASP A 107 -5.22 12.01 30.05
C ASP A 107 -5.53 12.68 28.70
N ALA A 108 -6.24 13.80 28.78
CA ALA A 108 -6.78 14.49 27.64
C ALA A 108 -5.82 15.61 27.27
N ILE A 109 -5.27 15.47 26.07
CA ILE A 109 -4.28 16.37 25.52
C ILE A 109 -4.96 17.69 25.13
N VAL A 110 -6.12 17.60 24.49
CA VAL A 110 -6.94 18.75 24.10
C VAL A 110 -8.42 18.41 24.31
N LYS A 111 -9.17 19.36 24.86
CA LYS A 111 -10.63 19.30 24.96
C LYS A 111 -11.20 20.60 24.41
N GLY A 112 -12.37 20.54 23.77
CA GLY A 112 -13.01 21.75 23.28
C GLY A 112 -14.27 21.48 22.48
N TRP A 113 -15.05 22.53 22.30
CA TRP A 113 -16.26 22.46 21.48
C TRP A 113 -15.91 22.67 20.02
N LEU A 114 -16.14 21.66 19.19
CA LEU A 114 -16.02 21.79 17.74
C LEU A 114 -17.35 21.48 17.07
N GLN A 115 -17.53 22.03 15.88
CA GLN A 115 -18.67 21.74 15.05
C GLN A 115 -18.33 20.56 14.12
N ARG A 116 -19.29 19.66 13.91
CA ARG A 116 -19.16 18.54 12.96
C ARG A 116 -20.41 18.49 12.09
N GLU A 117 -20.20 18.26 10.79
CA GLU A 117 -21.29 17.99 9.87
C GLU A 117 -21.89 16.60 10.15
N VAL A 118 -23.22 16.55 10.26
CA VAL A 118 -23.98 15.32 10.14
C VAL A 118 -24.44 15.25 8.69
N ARG A 119 -24.14 14.16 7.96
CA ARG A 119 -24.69 13.95 6.60
C ARG A 119 -26.21 14.12 6.68
N GLY A 120 -26.72 15.22 6.12
CA GLY A 120 -28.14 15.48 6.05
C GLY A 120 -28.78 14.52 5.05
N GLY A 121 -29.91 13.92 5.41
CA GLY A 121 -30.77 13.26 4.42
C GLY A 121 -31.18 14.24 3.33
N ILE A 122 -31.61 13.68 2.19
CA ILE A 122 -31.87 14.29 0.87
C ILE A 122 -32.69 15.62 0.87
N LYS A 123 -33.30 16.03 1.98
CA LYS A 123 -34.28 17.13 2.06
C LYS A 123 -33.75 18.48 2.58
N THR A 124 -32.49 18.61 2.99
CA THR A 124 -31.92 19.91 3.41
C THR A 124 -30.52 20.13 2.80
N PRO A 125 -30.35 21.02 1.81
CA PRO A 125 -29.07 21.22 1.13
C PRO A 125 -28.00 21.95 1.97
N TRP A 126 -28.42 22.60 3.05
CA TRP A 126 -27.53 23.36 3.95
C TRP A 126 -27.36 22.58 5.25
N LEU A 127 -26.25 21.86 5.35
CA LEU A 127 -25.79 21.16 6.54
C LEU A 127 -25.63 22.19 7.67
N ARG A 128 -26.43 22.10 8.74
CA ARG A 128 -26.17 22.88 9.95
C ARG A 128 -25.07 22.17 10.75
N PRO A 129 -23.89 22.76 10.96
CA PRO A 129 -22.85 22.16 11.78
C PRO A 129 -23.38 21.99 13.21
N ARG A 130 -23.38 20.75 13.74
CA ARG A 130 -23.76 20.50 15.14
C ARG A 130 -22.52 20.61 16.02
N LYS A 131 -22.65 21.30 17.14
CA LYS A 131 -21.58 21.49 18.11
C LYS A 131 -21.51 20.29 19.06
N TYR A 132 -20.34 19.70 19.21
CA TYR A 132 -20.08 18.57 20.10
C TYR A 132 -18.84 18.86 20.94
N TRP A 133 -18.75 18.21 22.10
CA TRP A 133 -17.57 18.29 22.95
C TRP A 133 -16.57 17.23 22.52
N PHE A 134 -15.42 17.65 22.00
CA PHE A 134 -14.36 16.75 21.56
C PHE A 134 -13.29 16.63 22.64
N VAL A 135 -12.76 15.41 22.77
CA VAL A 135 -11.67 15.07 23.67
C VAL A 135 -10.65 14.27 22.88
N LEU A 136 -9.45 14.83 22.75
CA LEU A 136 -8.28 14.14 22.20
C LEU A 136 -7.51 13.52 23.36
N THR A 137 -7.33 12.20 23.32
CA THR A 137 -6.43 11.45 24.19
C THR A 137 -5.22 10.97 23.40
N GLU A 138 -4.29 10.28 24.05
CA GLU A 138 -3.19 9.64 23.35
C GLU A 138 -3.66 8.59 22.34
N ASP A 139 -4.81 7.94 22.54
CA ASP A 139 -5.26 6.82 21.70
C ASP A 139 -6.40 7.15 20.75
N SER A 140 -7.17 8.21 21.01
CA SER A 140 -8.41 8.44 20.29
C SER A 140 -8.84 9.91 20.25
N LEU A 141 -9.60 10.23 19.20
CA LEU A 141 -10.40 11.44 19.14
C LEU A 141 -11.88 11.07 19.36
N ASP A 142 -12.36 11.37 20.56
CA ASP A 142 -13.72 11.06 20.99
C ASP A 142 -14.59 12.32 20.95
N TYR A 143 -15.90 12.15 20.73
CA TYR A 143 -16.86 13.25 20.88
C TYR A 143 -18.09 12.83 21.68
N TYR A 144 -18.60 13.80 22.43
CA TYR A 144 -19.62 13.64 23.45
C TYR A 144 -20.79 14.59 23.22
N SER A 145 -21.94 14.26 23.81
CA SER A 145 -23.14 15.12 23.77
C SER A 145 -22.98 16.44 24.52
N GLY A 146 -22.01 16.52 25.43
CA GLY A 146 -21.73 17.69 26.26
C GLY A 146 -20.37 17.57 26.97
N CYS A 147 -20.00 18.59 27.75
CA CYS A 147 -18.74 18.64 28.49
C CYS A 147 -18.80 18.02 29.90
N ASP A 148 -20.00 17.66 30.37
CA ASP A 148 -20.20 17.11 31.71
C ASP A 148 -19.68 15.68 31.83
N ILE A 149 -19.31 15.27 33.04
CA ILE A 149 -18.81 13.91 33.33
C ILE A 149 -19.87 12.84 33.00
N SER A 150 -21.16 13.18 33.06
CA SER A 150 -22.27 12.31 32.67
C SER A 150 -22.60 12.33 31.17
N ALA A 151 -21.86 13.11 30.36
CA ALA A 151 -22.13 13.22 28.94
C ALA A 151 -21.90 11.89 28.22
N ARG A 152 -22.83 11.54 27.33
CA ARG A 152 -22.76 10.30 26.55
C ARG A 152 -21.71 10.45 25.45
N ARG A 153 -20.80 9.47 25.35
CA ARG A 153 -19.91 9.33 24.18
C ARG A 153 -20.72 8.96 22.95
N LEU A 154 -20.63 9.77 21.90
CA LEU A 154 -21.38 9.61 20.66
C LEU A 154 -20.57 8.92 19.57
N GLY A 155 -19.25 9.01 19.62
CA GLY A 155 -18.37 8.25 18.74
C GLY A 155 -16.89 8.43 19.10
N SER A 156 -16.07 7.61 18.47
CA SER A 156 -14.64 7.49 18.74
C SER A 156 -13.89 7.23 17.45
N LEU A 157 -12.77 7.92 17.25
CA LEU A 157 -11.83 7.66 16.16
C LEU A 157 -10.50 7.23 16.79
N VAL A 158 -10.18 5.95 16.67
CA VAL A 158 -8.90 5.39 17.14
C VAL A 158 -7.76 5.95 16.30
N LEU A 159 -6.76 6.51 16.96
CA LEU A 159 -5.59 7.13 16.34
C LEU A 159 -4.47 6.10 16.20
N THR A 160 -3.97 5.98 14.98
CA THR A 160 -2.86 5.08 14.61
C THR A 160 -1.85 5.86 13.78
N SER A 161 -0.67 5.30 13.52
CA SER A 161 0.33 5.95 12.65
C SER A 161 -0.15 6.14 11.19
N LEU A 162 -1.21 5.44 10.77
CA LEU A 162 -1.81 5.59 9.43
C LEU A 162 -2.87 6.68 9.36
N CYS A 163 -3.29 7.21 10.51
CA CYS A 163 -4.18 8.36 10.53
C CYS A 163 -3.53 9.55 9.84
N SER A 164 -4.36 10.39 9.22
CA SER A 164 -3.88 11.60 8.54
C SER A 164 -4.73 12.77 8.98
N VAL A 165 -4.10 13.92 9.20
CA VAL A 165 -4.81 15.16 9.50
C VAL A 165 -4.47 16.19 8.44
N LEU A 166 -5.50 16.82 7.88
CA LEU A 166 -5.34 17.92 6.94
C LEU A 166 -5.40 19.25 7.69
N TRP A 167 -4.49 20.13 7.29
CA TRP A 167 -4.40 21.49 7.80
C TRP A 167 -5.59 22.34 7.34
N PRO A 168 -6.02 23.32 8.15
CA PRO A 168 -7.07 24.25 7.78
C PRO A 168 -6.63 25.08 6.58
N ASP A 169 -7.46 25.08 5.55
CA ASP A 169 -7.19 25.79 4.31
C ASP A 169 -8.09 27.02 4.14
N LYS A 170 -7.56 28.04 3.46
CA LYS A 170 -8.25 29.32 3.25
C LYS A 170 -9.43 29.21 2.30
N GLN A 171 -9.44 28.21 1.40
CA GLN A 171 -10.52 28.04 0.43
C GLN A 171 -11.79 27.59 1.14
N THR A 172 -11.70 26.59 2.02
CA THR A 172 -12.81 26.13 2.86
C THR A 172 -13.39 27.27 3.72
N TYR A 173 -12.53 28.12 4.29
CA TYR A 173 -13.00 29.27 5.07
C TYR A 173 -13.78 30.29 4.22
N LYS A 174 -13.31 30.60 3.01
CA LYS A 174 -14.02 31.52 2.09
C LYS A 174 -15.40 30.99 1.68
N GLU A 175 -15.53 29.67 1.53
CA GLU A 175 -16.76 29.03 1.09
C GLU A 175 -17.77 28.84 2.23
N THR A 176 -17.29 28.51 3.44
CA THR A 176 -18.16 28.09 4.55
C THR A 176 -18.23 29.09 5.70
N GLY A 177 -17.28 30.02 5.81
CA GLY A 177 -17.10 30.89 6.97
C GLY A 177 -16.42 30.21 8.18
N TYR A 178 -16.02 28.94 8.06
CA TYR A 178 -15.39 28.16 9.13
C TYR A 178 -14.04 27.60 8.70
N TRP A 179 -13.12 27.50 9.65
CA TRP A 179 -11.87 26.77 9.47
C TRP A 179 -12.12 25.28 9.72
N ALA A 180 -11.67 24.44 8.79
CA ALA A 180 -11.89 23.00 8.86
C ALA A 180 -10.62 22.23 9.20
N VAL A 181 -10.73 21.26 10.09
CA VAL A 181 -9.71 20.24 10.37
C VAL A 181 -10.29 18.90 9.98
N THR A 182 -9.62 18.18 9.08
CA THR A 182 -10.10 16.86 8.63
C THR A 182 -9.17 15.76 9.12
N VAL A 183 -9.70 14.83 9.91
CA VAL A 183 -8.98 13.68 10.44
C VAL A 183 -9.47 12.41 9.75
N PHE A 184 -8.57 11.73 9.05
CA PHE A 184 -8.81 10.47 8.37
C PHE A 184 -8.33 9.33 9.27
N GLY A 185 -9.27 8.48 9.68
CA GLY A 185 -9.00 7.20 10.34
C GLY A 185 -9.43 6.03 9.46
N ARG A 186 -9.30 4.81 10.00
CA ARG A 186 -9.56 3.56 9.27
C ARG A 186 -10.97 3.45 8.70
N LYS A 187 -11.95 3.75 9.55
CA LYS A 187 -13.39 3.63 9.23
C LYS A 187 -14.10 4.97 9.15
N HIS A 188 -13.52 6.00 9.78
CA HIS A 188 -14.18 7.27 9.98
C HIS A 188 -13.30 8.41 9.49
N CYS A 189 -13.92 9.35 8.81
CA CYS A 189 -13.35 10.65 8.48
C CYS A 189 -14.14 11.71 9.25
N TYR A 190 -13.47 12.43 10.15
CA TYR A 190 -14.06 13.52 10.91
C TYR A 190 -13.63 14.85 10.30
N ARG A 191 -14.61 15.59 9.79
CA ARG A 191 -14.43 16.98 9.36
C ARG A 191 -14.97 17.89 10.46
N LEU A 192 -14.06 18.58 11.13
CA LEU A 192 -14.30 19.40 12.31
C LEU A 192 -14.19 20.87 11.92
N TYR A 193 -15.02 21.72 12.52
CA TYR A 193 -15.12 23.13 12.17
C TYR A 193 -15.03 24.01 13.41
N THR A 194 -14.37 25.15 13.24
CA THR A 194 -14.31 26.25 14.21
C THR A 194 -14.30 27.60 13.50
N GLU A 195 -14.75 28.65 14.17
CA GLU A 195 -14.73 30.04 13.68
C GLU A 195 -13.31 30.63 13.71
N HIS A 196 -12.41 30.06 14.52
CA HIS A 196 -11.11 30.66 14.79
C HIS A 196 -9.95 29.82 14.24
N LEU A 197 -9.09 30.46 13.44
CA LEU A 197 -7.93 29.81 12.82
C LEU A 197 -6.96 29.26 13.88
N ASN A 198 -6.71 30.00 14.95
CA ASN A 198 -5.80 29.58 16.02
C ASN A 198 -6.29 28.31 16.72
N GLU A 199 -7.59 28.14 16.92
CA GLU A 199 -8.17 26.91 17.47
C GLU A 199 -8.00 25.75 16.47
N ALA A 200 -8.31 25.96 15.18
CA ALA A 200 -8.12 24.92 14.16
C ALA A 200 -6.66 24.44 14.10
N VAL A 201 -5.71 25.38 14.07
CA VAL A 201 -4.27 25.10 14.07
C VAL A 201 -3.86 24.35 15.35
N HIS A 202 -4.37 24.76 16.52
CA HIS A 202 -4.08 24.08 17.78
C HIS A 202 -4.53 22.61 17.75
N TRP A 203 -5.74 22.33 17.25
CA TRP A 203 -6.24 20.96 17.09
C TRP A 203 -5.42 20.14 16.09
N VAL A 204 -5.07 20.70 14.93
CA VAL A 204 -4.25 19.99 13.93
C VAL A 204 -2.88 19.64 14.50
N CYS A 205 -2.22 20.59 15.17
CA CYS A 205 -0.92 20.35 15.79
C CYS A 205 -0.99 19.25 16.86
N ALA A 206 -2.02 19.26 17.71
CA ALA A 206 -2.19 18.24 18.74
C ALA A 206 -2.46 16.85 18.14
N LEU A 207 -3.35 16.77 17.15
CA LEU A 207 -3.65 15.52 16.42
C LEU A 207 -2.41 14.98 15.70
N GLN A 208 -1.69 15.85 14.99
CA GLN A 208 -0.47 15.49 14.27
C GLN A 208 0.60 14.97 15.22
N LYS A 209 0.75 15.59 16.40
CA LYS A 209 1.67 15.15 17.45
C LYS A 209 1.34 13.74 17.92
N VAL A 210 0.07 13.46 18.21
CA VAL A 210 -0.39 12.12 18.63
C VAL A 210 -0.17 11.08 17.52
N ILE A 211 -0.52 11.40 16.27
CA ILE A 211 -0.39 10.48 15.14
C ILE A 211 1.08 10.09 14.92
N VAL A 212 2.00 11.07 14.95
CA VAL A 212 3.44 10.84 14.71
C VAL A 212 4.10 10.10 15.87
N SER A 213 3.55 10.21 17.09
CA SER A 213 4.08 9.46 18.24
C SER A 213 3.63 7.99 18.27
N LYS A 214 2.69 7.57 17.41
CA LYS A 214 2.25 6.18 17.36
C LYS A 214 3.30 5.29 16.69
N ALA A 215 3.46 4.09 17.25
CA ALA A 215 4.22 3.03 16.61
C ALA A 215 3.69 2.75 15.19
N PRO A 216 4.58 2.50 14.20
CA PRO A 216 4.16 2.17 12.85
C PRO A 216 3.24 0.95 12.83
N VAL A 217 2.04 1.10 12.27
CA VAL A 217 1.12 -0.02 12.03
C VAL A 217 1.74 -0.95 11.00
N GLN A 218 1.87 -2.22 11.35
CA GLN A 218 2.24 -3.27 10.41
C GLN A 218 1.01 -3.88 9.75
N THR A 219 1.09 -4.15 8.46
CA THR A 219 0.04 -4.91 7.76
C THR A 219 0.24 -6.42 7.95
N PRO A 220 -0.80 -7.25 7.75
CA PRO A 220 -0.64 -8.69 7.80
C PRO A 220 0.45 -9.19 6.85
N THR A 221 0.55 -8.62 5.65
CA THR A 221 1.60 -8.95 4.68
C THR A 221 3.01 -8.68 5.24
N GLN A 222 3.23 -7.53 5.90
CA GLN A 222 4.54 -7.21 6.48
C GLN A 222 4.93 -8.17 7.62
N ILE A 223 3.98 -8.52 8.48
CA ILE A 223 4.21 -9.50 9.56
C ILE A 223 4.63 -10.84 8.96
N LEU A 224 3.88 -11.32 7.97
CA LEU A 224 4.15 -12.59 7.31
C LEU A 224 5.47 -12.59 6.50
N MET A 225 5.86 -11.45 5.92
CA MET A 225 7.18 -11.32 5.29
C MET A 225 8.31 -11.53 6.29
N CYS A 226 8.19 -10.98 7.51
CA CYS A 226 9.15 -11.24 8.59
C CYS A 226 9.14 -12.73 8.99
N ASP A 227 7.96 -13.31 9.19
CA ASP A 227 7.84 -14.74 9.56
C ASP A 227 8.49 -15.66 8.51
N ILE A 228 8.36 -15.33 7.22
CA ILE A 228 8.99 -16.06 6.11
C ILE A 228 10.50 -15.92 6.14
N GLU A 229 11.02 -14.73 6.39
CA GLU A 229 12.46 -14.48 6.49
C GLU A 229 13.08 -15.24 7.68
N GLU A 230 12.42 -15.21 8.85
CA GLU A 230 12.85 -15.91 10.06
C GLU A 230 12.86 -17.43 9.86
N ASN A 231 11.90 -17.96 9.08
CA ASN A 231 11.73 -19.39 8.83
C ASN A 231 12.29 -19.83 7.46
N ARG A 232 13.15 -19.04 6.81
CA ARG A 232 13.66 -19.33 5.45
C ARG A 232 14.36 -20.68 5.27
N ASN A 233 14.85 -21.27 6.36
CA ASN A 233 15.54 -22.57 6.38
C ASN A 233 14.62 -23.75 6.74
N SER A 234 13.33 -23.50 7.00
CA SER A 234 12.37 -24.49 7.50
C SER A 234 11.23 -24.67 6.48
N PRO A 235 11.40 -25.52 5.45
CA PRO A 235 10.45 -25.62 4.35
C PRO A 235 9.03 -26.02 4.80
N GLU A 236 8.89 -26.88 5.81
CA GLU A 236 7.60 -27.31 6.34
C GLU A 236 6.81 -26.14 6.95
N VAL A 237 7.51 -25.27 7.68
CA VAL A 237 6.91 -24.06 8.29
C VAL A 237 6.50 -23.08 7.20
N LEU A 238 7.34 -22.88 6.18
CA LEU A 238 7.03 -22.01 5.05
C LEU A 238 5.78 -22.49 4.29
N GLU A 239 5.66 -23.79 4.00
CA GLU A 239 4.44 -24.34 3.38
C GLU A 239 3.20 -24.06 4.24
N GLN A 240 3.31 -24.23 5.56
CA GLN A 240 2.21 -23.94 6.47
C GLN A 240 1.83 -22.46 6.51
N ILE A 241 2.82 -21.55 6.45
CA ILE A 241 2.57 -20.10 6.36
C ILE A 241 1.79 -19.78 5.08
N TYR A 242 2.25 -20.23 3.91
CA TYR A 242 1.54 -19.95 2.65
C TYR A 242 0.15 -20.59 2.60
N HIS A 243 0.02 -21.83 3.09
CA HIS A 243 -1.26 -22.55 3.13
C HIS A 243 -2.31 -21.82 3.98
N ASN A 244 -1.91 -21.33 5.16
CA ASN A 244 -2.83 -20.69 6.10
C ASN A 244 -3.12 -19.21 5.78
N ASN A 245 -2.36 -18.59 4.87
CA ASN A 245 -2.43 -17.16 4.60
C ASN A 245 -2.67 -16.87 3.11
N PRO A 246 -3.93 -16.97 2.62
CA PRO A 246 -4.28 -16.65 1.23
C PRO A 246 -3.93 -15.21 0.80
N ILE A 247 -3.69 -14.29 1.74
CA ILE A 247 -3.21 -12.94 1.43
C ILE A 247 -1.84 -12.94 0.73
N LEU A 248 -1.02 -13.98 0.91
CA LEU A 248 0.29 -14.13 0.26
C LEU A 248 0.23 -14.83 -1.10
N CYS A 249 -0.87 -15.52 -1.41
CA CYS A 249 -0.99 -16.40 -2.58
C CYS A 249 -1.89 -15.78 -3.65
N TYR A 250 -1.87 -16.35 -4.85
CA TYR A 250 -2.69 -15.93 -5.97
C TYR A 250 -4.16 -15.76 -5.60
N THR A 251 -4.79 -14.72 -6.14
CA THR A 251 -6.24 -14.57 -6.09
C THR A 251 -6.80 -14.06 -7.42
N ALA A 252 -7.95 -14.62 -7.80
CA ALA A 252 -8.76 -14.10 -8.91
C ALA A 252 -9.70 -12.96 -8.47
N GLY A 253 -9.95 -12.84 -7.15
CA GLY A 253 -10.78 -11.76 -6.59
C GLY A 253 -10.03 -10.43 -6.50
N PRO A 254 -10.74 -9.29 -6.39
CA PRO A 254 -10.11 -7.99 -6.23
C PRO A 254 -9.44 -7.83 -4.86
N LEU A 255 -8.44 -6.95 -4.76
CA LEU A 255 -8.01 -6.40 -3.49
C LEU A 255 -8.90 -5.20 -3.11
N TYR A 256 -9.28 -5.11 -1.85
CA TYR A 256 -10.06 -3.98 -1.31
C TYR A 256 -9.20 -3.01 -0.49
N ALA A 257 -7.95 -3.37 -0.25
CA ALA A 257 -6.97 -2.55 0.42
C ALA A 257 -5.56 -2.91 -0.06
N PRO A 258 -4.59 -1.98 0.02
CA PRO A 258 -3.19 -2.27 -0.27
C PRO A 258 -2.62 -3.33 0.67
N LEU A 259 -1.62 -4.08 0.19
CA LEU A 259 -0.88 -5.05 0.98
C LEU A 259 0.05 -4.40 2.00
N LEU A 260 0.57 -3.21 1.68
CA LEU A 260 1.48 -2.42 2.50
C LEU A 260 0.79 -1.20 3.15
N PRO A 261 1.36 -0.66 4.24
CA PRO A 261 0.74 0.43 4.98
C PRO A 261 0.90 1.77 4.24
N PHE A 262 -0.22 2.43 3.99
CA PHE A 262 -0.25 3.82 3.50
C PHE A 262 -1.16 4.67 4.40
N PRO A 263 -0.78 5.93 4.70
CA PRO A 263 -1.65 6.85 5.42
C PRO A 263 -3.00 7.03 4.71
N TYR A 264 -4.09 7.18 5.47
CA TYR A 264 -5.45 7.20 4.92
C TYR A 264 -5.74 8.37 3.97
N ALA A 265 -5.01 9.49 4.10
CA ALA A 265 -5.12 10.63 3.17
C ALA A 265 -3.81 10.88 2.40
N ALA A 266 -3.02 9.83 2.15
CA ALA A 266 -1.78 9.99 1.39
C ALA A 266 -2.09 10.41 -0.06
N PRO A 267 -1.60 11.58 -0.52
CA PRO A 267 -1.92 12.11 -1.84
C PRO A 267 -1.18 11.33 -2.93
N GLY A 268 -1.83 11.11 -4.08
CA GLY A 268 -1.17 10.58 -5.28
C GLY A 268 -0.62 11.67 -6.21
N GLY A 269 -0.51 12.93 -5.79
CA GLY A 269 0.02 13.99 -6.66
C GLY A 269 -0.91 14.35 -7.83
N GLN A 270 -0.36 14.96 -8.89
CA GLN A 270 -1.16 15.49 -10.00
C GLN A 270 -1.68 14.37 -10.90
N GLY A 271 -3.01 14.26 -11.02
CA GLY A 271 -3.66 13.36 -11.97
C GLY A 271 -4.00 11.96 -11.41
N TYR A 272 -3.56 11.63 -10.20
CA TYR A 272 -3.86 10.37 -9.52
C TYR A 272 -4.77 10.57 -8.30
N ALA A 273 -5.49 9.51 -7.91
CA ALA A 273 -6.23 9.47 -6.65
C ALA A 273 -5.28 9.29 -5.44
N GLY A 274 -5.80 8.99 -4.24
CA GLY A 274 -4.93 8.71 -3.09
C GLY A 274 -4.09 7.44 -3.31
N LEU A 275 -2.91 7.35 -2.69
CA LEU A 275 -2.00 6.20 -2.88
C LEU A 275 -2.69 4.85 -2.63
N ARG A 276 -3.61 4.80 -1.65
CA ARG A 276 -4.38 3.59 -1.35
C ARG A 276 -5.29 3.17 -2.49
N ASP A 277 -5.93 4.14 -3.14
CA ASP A 277 -6.83 3.89 -4.26
C ASP A 277 -6.03 3.47 -5.49
N GLU A 278 -4.90 4.12 -5.75
CA GLU A 278 -4.00 3.75 -6.86
C GLU A 278 -3.39 2.36 -6.67
N ALA A 279 -2.97 1.99 -5.46
CA ALA A 279 -2.52 0.63 -5.16
C ALA A 279 -3.56 -0.44 -5.49
N VAL A 280 -4.83 -0.19 -5.14
CA VAL A 280 -5.95 -1.11 -5.44
C VAL A 280 -6.26 -1.13 -6.94
N LYS A 281 -6.27 0.03 -7.61
CA LYS A 281 -6.44 0.12 -9.07
C LYS A 281 -5.34 -0.62 -9.82
N LEU A 282 -4.09 -0.49 -9.38
CA LEU A 282 -2.96 -1.18 -9.99
C LEU A 282 -3.12 -2.70 -9.86
N PHE A 283 -3.57 -3.22 -8.71
CA PHE A 283 -3.85 -4.65 -8.59
C PHE A 283 -4.87 -5.14 -9.63
N HIS A 284 -5.92 -4.35 -9.88
CA HIS A 284 -6.89 -4.66 -10.93
C HIS A 284 -6.23 -4.65 -12.32
N SER A 285 -5.37 -3.67 -12.61
CA SER A 285 -4.56 -3.64 -13.84
C SER A 285 -3.65 -4.87 -13.97
N LEU A 286 -3.06 -5.36 -12.88
CA LEU A 286 -2.29 -6.61 -12.89
C LEU A 286 -3.17 -7.78 -13.32
N GLN A 287 -4.37 -7.93 -12.76
CA GLN A 287 -5.29 -9.01 -13.12
C GLN A 287 -5.73 -8.96 -14.59
N GLN A 288 -5.86 -7.76 -15.18
CA GLN A 288 -6.18 -7.62 -16.61
C GLN A 288 -5.07 -8.17 -17.53
N LEU A 289 -3.83 -8.29 -17.06
CA LEU A 289 -2.74 -8.85 -17.86
C LEU A 289 -3.02 -10.30 -18.30
N GLU A 290 -3.74 -11.08 -17.50
CA GLU A 290 -4.03 -12.49 -17.79
C GLU A 290 -4.76 -12.68 -19.14
N GLY A 291 -5.59 -11.72 -19.53
CA GLY A 291 -6.42 -11.79 -20.75
C GLY A 291 -6.01 -10.85 -21.88
N VAL A 292 -5.02 -9.97 -21.67
CA VAL A 292 -4.66 -8.96 -22.67
C VAL A 292 -3.76 -9.54 -23.78
N ARG A 293 -4.07 -9.18 -25.03
CA ARG A 293 -3.29 -9.60 -26.20
C ARG A 293 -1.94 -8.89 -26.27
N GLU A 294 -1.96 -7.57 -26.12
CA GLU A 294 -0.77 -6.70 -26.17
C GLU A 294 -0.48 -6.14 -24.78
N PRO A 295 0.30 -6.86 -23.94
CA PRO A 295 0.52 -6.49 -22.55
C PRO A 295 1.43 -5.27 -22.39
N ALA A 296 2.24 -4.93 -23.39
CA ALA A 296 3.29 -3.92 -23.27
C ALA A 296 2.76 -2.54 -22.88
N LEU A 297 1.63 -2.12 -23.45
CA LEU A 297 0.98 -0.84 -23.11
C LEU A 297 0.50 -0.83 -21.64
N LEU A 298 -0.13 -1.91 -21.19
CA LEU A 298 -0.62 -2.02 -19.82
C LEU A 298 0.54 -2.07 -18.81
N MET A 299 1.58 -2.85 -19.11
CA MET A 299 2.81 -2.91 -18.33
C MET A 299 3.48 -1.53 -18.25
N GLN A 300 3.59 -0.81 -19.36
CA GLN A 300 4.14 0.55 -19.36
C GLN A 300 3.33 1.51 -18.49
N GLY A 301 1.99 1.40 -18.52
CA GLY A 301 1.11 2.20 -17.66
C GLY A 301 1.33 1.91 -16.16
N VAL A 302 1.51 0.65 -15.78
CA VAL A 302 1.85 0.27 -14.39
C VAL A 302 3.22 0.86 -14.01
N LEU A 303 4.24 0.68 -14.85
CA LEU A 303 5.57 1.23 -14.61
C LEU A 303 5.52 2.76 -14.47
N GLN A 304 4.77 3.45 -15.33
CA GLN A 304 4.63 4.90 -15.28
C GLN A 304 3.97 5.35 -13.98
N THR A 305 2.94 4.64 -13.53
CA THR A 305 2.28 4.94 -12.25
C THR A 305 3.25 4.77 -11.08
N CYS A 306 4.08 3.71 -11.07
CA CYS A 306 5.13 3.53 -10.07
C CYS A 306 6.23 4.59 -10.13
N HIS A 307 6.56 5.06 -11.34
CA HIS A 307 7.54 6.14 -11.52
C HIS A 307 7.02 7.47 -10.96
N ASP A 308 5.76 7.80 -11.26
CA ASP A 308 5.11 9.01 -10.77
C ASP A 308 4.80 8.94 -9.27
N LEU A 309 4.56 7.72 -8.76
CA LEU A 309 4.23 7.42 -7.37
C LEU A 309 5.22 6.40 -6.76
N PRO A 310 6.47 6.80 -6.46
CA PRO A 310 7.49 5.91 -5.90
C PRO A 310 7.07 5.08 -4.68
N PRO A 311 6.21 5.56 -3.75
CA PRO A 311 5.72 4.74 -2.64
C PRO A 311 4.97 3.46 -3.07
N LEU A 312 4.49 3.36 -4.32
CA LEU A 312 3.79 2.18 -4.83
C LEU A 312 4.73 1.08 -5.35
N VAL A 313 6.03 1.36 -5.53
CA VAL A 313 6.98 0.37 -6.07
C VAL A 313 6.97 -0.92 -5.25
N ASP A 314 7.15 -0.79 -3.93
CA ASP A 314 7.15 -1.93 -3.00
C ASP A 314 5.81 -2.66 -2.99
N GLU A 315 4.69 -1.93 -3.06
CA GLU A 315 3.35 -2.49 -3.12
C GLU A 315 3.20 -3.36 -4.37
N ILE A 316 3.66 -2.89 -5.53
CA ILE A 316 3.56 -3.65 -6.78
C ILE A 316 4.48 -4.86 -6.79
N TYR A 317 5.67 -4.79 -6.18
CA TYR A 317 6.49 -5.98 -5.96
C TYR A 317 5.75 -7.02 -5.10
N CYS A 318 5.15 -6.62 -3.98
CA CYS A 318 4.37 -7.52 -3.14
C CYS A 318 3.14 -8.11 -3.87
N GLN A 319 2.42 -7.30 -4.65
CA GLN A 319 1.27 -7.76 -5.43
C GLN A 319 1.67 -8.74 -6.54
N LEU A 320 2.80 -8.52 -7.21
CA LEU A 320 3.32 -9.44 -8.23
C LEU A 320 3.78 -10.76 -7.60
N VAL A 321 4.54 -10.71 -6.50
CA VAL A 321 4.93 -11.91 -5.73
C VAL A 321 3.70 -12.69 -5.28
N LYS A 322 2.65 -12.00 -4.83
CA LYS A 322 1.36 -12.63 -4.51
C LYS A 322 0.78 -13.38 -5.71
N GLN A 323 0.66 -12.73 -6.87
CA GLN A 323 0.06 -13.35 -8.06
C GLN A 323 0.93 -14.46 -8.69
N THR A 324 2.23 -14.52 -8.38
CA THR A 324 3.12 -15.61 -8.79
C THR A 324 3.25 -16.73 -7.76
N THR A 325 2.66 -16.59 -6.57
CA THR A 325 2.69 -17.59 -5.49
C THR A 325 1.43 -18.47 -5.53
N GLU A 326 1.61 -19.79 -5.59
CA GLU A 326 0.52 -20.77 -5.71
C GLU A 326 -0.54 -20.44 -6.81
N PRO A 327 -0.13 -20.14 -8.06
CA PRO A 327 -1.09 -19.89 -9.14
C PRO A 327 -1.89 -21.15 -9.47
N PRO A 328 -3.11 -21.04 -10.05
CA PRO A 328 -3.95 -22.19 -10.36
C PRO A 328 -3.28 -23.19 -11.31
N VAL A 329 -2.54 -22.66 -12.30
CA VAL A 329 -1.73 -23.46 -13.23
C VAL A 329 -0.35 -22.80 -13.36
N PRO A 330 0.67 -23.28 -12.63
CA PRO A 330 2.03 -22.75 -12.71
C PRO A 330 2.57 -22.79 -14.14
N GLY A 331 3.17 -21.69 -14.60
CA GLY A 331 3.75 -21.58 -15.94
C GLY A 331 2.76 -21.42 -17.09
N ALA A 332 1.44 -21.36 -16.82
CA ALA A 332 0.46 -21.01 -17.84
C ALA A 332 0.72 -19.59 -18.40
N PRO A 333 0.34 -19.29 -19.66
CA PRO A 333 0.57 -17.98 -20.25
C PRO A 333 0.10 -16.79 -19.40
N ALA A 334 -1.06 -16.93 -18.74
CA ALA A 334 -1.60 -15.94 -17.81
C ALA A 334 -0.67 -15.71 -16.60
N ASN A 335 -0.16 -16.78 -15.99
CA ASN A 335 0.80 -16.68 -14.89
C ASN A 335 2.13 -16.05 -15.33
N LEU A 336 2.62 -16.38 -16.53
CA LEU A 336 3.85 -15.80 -17.08
C LEU A 336 3.75 -14.28 -17.31
N ARG A 337 2.54 -13.72 -17.46
CA ARG A 337 2.37 -12.25 -17.56
C ARG A 337 2.82 -11.52 -16.31
N TYR A 338 2.63 -12.10 -15.12
CA TYR A 338 3.10 -11.52 -13.87
C TYR A 338 4.62 -11.54 -13.78
N TRP A 339 5.26 -12.65 -14.16
CA TRP A 339 6.71 -12.77 -14.24
C TRP A 339 7.35 -11.79 -15.23
N GLN A 340 6.69 -11.57 -16.36
CA GLN A 340 7.07 -10.59 -17.38
C GLN A 340 7.04 -9.16 -16.84
N LEU A 341 5.97 -8.77 -16.14
CA LEU A 341 5.91 -7.44 -15.52
C LEU A 341 6.90 -7.32 -14.35
N LEU A 342 7.09 -8.38 -13.55
CA LEU A 342 8.08 -8.41 -12.47
C LEU A 342 9.51 -8.21 -13.01
N THR A 343 9.81 -8.77 -14.19
CA THR A 343 11.04 -8.48 -14.93
C THR A 343 11.13 -7.01 -15.31
N CYS A 344 10.08 -6.43 -15.89
CA CYS A 344 10.11 -5.00 -16.25
C CYS A 344 10.29 -4.11 -15.01
N MET A 345 9.64 -4.45 -13.89
CA MET A 345 9.82 -3.77 -12.60
C MET A 345 11.27 -3.85 -12.13
N SER A 346 11.92 -5.02 -12.15
CA SER A 346 13.30 -5.21 -11.69
C SER A 346 14.36 -4.48 -12.51
N TYR A 347 14.08 -4.22 -13.79
CA TYR A 347 14.92 -3.41 -14.67
C TYR A 347 14.64 -1.89 -14.56
N THR A 348 13.63 -1.50 -13.79
CA THR A 348 13.22 -0.09 -13.68
C THR A 348 13.43 0.46 -12.27
N PHE A 349 13.02 -0.27 -11.25
CA PHE A 349 12.96 0.19 -9.86
C PHE A 349 13.69 -0.74 -8.91
N VAL A 350 14.29 -0.16 -7.88
CA VAL A 350 14.91 -0.90 -6.78
C VAL A 350 13.90 -0.97 -5.62
N PRO A 351 13.45 -2.16 -5.20
CA PRO A 351 12.59 -2.29 -4.02
C PRO A 351 13.34 -1.93 -2.74
N SER A 352 12.61 -1.62 -1.67
CA SER A 352 13.21 -1.50 -0.34
C SER A 352 13.80 -2.83 0.14
N LEU A 353 14.73 -2.79 1.08
CA LEU A 353 15.44 -3.98 1.57
C LEU A 353 14.50 -5.09 2.09
N PRO A 354 13.46 -4.82 2.91
CA PRO A 354 12.53 -5.88 3.34
C PRO A 354 11.80 -6.56 2.18
N VAL A 355 11.38 -5.79 1.17
CA VAL A 355 10.70 -6.31 -0.02
C VAL A 355 11.69 -7.05 -0.93
N LEU A 356 12.92 -6.59 -1.01
CA LEU A 356 14.00 -7.29 -1.73
C LEU A 356 14.29 -8.67 -1.13
N CYS A 357 14.42 -8.78 0.20
CA CYS A 357 14.62 -10.07 0.87
C CYS A 357 13.44 -11.01 0.59
N TYR A 358 12.21 -10.52 0.72
CA TYR A 358 11.01 -11.30 0.42
C TYR A 358 10.97 -11.77 -1.04
N LEU A 359 11.28 -10.89 -1.99
CA LEU A 359 11.39 -11.24 -3.41
C LEU A 359 12.45 -12.32 -3.63
N GLN A 360 13.66 -12.17 -3.09
CA GLN A 360 14.73 -13.16 -3.25
C GLN A 360 14.34 -14.54 -2.72
N LEU A 361 13.67 -14.61 -1.56
CA LEU A 361 13.15 -15.87 -1.04
C LEU A 361 12.09 -16.48 -1.96
N HIS A 362 11.19 -15.66 -2.51
CA HIS A 362 10.20 -16.12 -3.48
C HIS A 362 10.86 -16.68 -4.76
N LEU A 363 11.87 -16.01 -5.30
CA LEU A 363 12.61 -16.48 -6.48
C LEU A 363 13.33 -17.81 -6.20
N GLN A 364 14.01 -17.93 -5.06
CA GLN A 364 14.68 -19.17 -4.64
C GLN A 364 13.70 -20.32 -4.42
N ARG A 365 12.54 -20.06 -3.82
CA ARG A 365 11.48 -21.06 -3.62
C ARG A 365 10.92 -21.53 -4.97
N THR A 366 10.71 -20.61 -5.91
CA THR A 366 10.23 -20.91 -7.27
C THR A 366 11.22 -21.82 -8.01
N GLU A 367 12.51 -21.48 -8.00
CA GLU A 367 13.57 -22.29 -8.61
C GLU A 367 13.59 -23.72 -8.04
N LYS A 368 13.53 -23.86 -6.71
CA LYS A 368 13.55 -25.17 -6.04
C LYS A 368 12.35 -26.04 -6.39
N ARG A 369 11.16 -25.43 -6.51
CA ARG A 369 9.91 -26.17 -6.73
C ARG A 369 9.62 -26.45 -8.20
N PHE A 370 10.05 -25.56 -9.10
CA PHE A 370 9.82 -25.66 -10.53
C PHE A 370 11.13 -25.47 -11.31
N PRO A 371 12.14 -26.35 -11.10
CA PRO A 371 13.40 -26.26 -11.81
C PRO A 371 13.18 -26.33 -13.33
N ASP A 372 14.02 -25.64 -14.09
CA ASP A 372 14.02 -25.58 -15.56
C ASP A 372 12.73 -25.00 -16.20
N SER A 373 11.79 -24.48 -15.40
CA SER A 373 10.57 -23.84 -15.89
C SER A 373 10.82 -22.43 -16.42
N GLU A 374 9.89 -21.89 -17.23
CA GLU A 374 9.92 -20.47 -17.63
C GLU A 374 9.91 -19.52 -16.43
N MET A 375 9.22 -19.88 -15.34
CA MET A 375 9.17 -19.08 -14.11
C MET A 375 10.54 -19.01 -13.45
N ALA A 376 11.23 -20.15 -13.34
CA ALA A 376 12.61 -20.27 -12.88
C ALA A 376 13.56 -19.39 -13.72
N GLN A 377 13.46 -19.46 -15.06
CA GLN A 377 14.26 -18.62 -15.96
C GLN A 377 14.00 -17.12 -15.78
N TYR A 378 12.73 -16.70 -15.66
CA TYR A 378 12.42 -15.31 -15.29
C TYR A 378 13.02 -14.95 -13.92
N GLY A 379 12.98 -15.87 -12.95
CA GLY A 379 13.54 -15.64 -11.62
C GLY A 379 15.05 -15.41 -11.60
N HIS A 380 15.81 -16.13 -12.43
CA HIS A 380 17.24 -15.87 -12.62
C HIS A 380 17.50 -14.49 -13.22
N PHE A 381 16.73 -14.14 -14.26
CA PHE A 381 16.85 -12.85 -14.94
C PHE A 381 16.49 -11.67 -14.02
N ILE A 382 15.43 -11.80 -13.22
CA ILE A 382 15.04 -10.81 -12.19
C ILE A 382 16.13 -10.70 -11.13
N THR A 383 16.69 -11.83 -10.67
CA THR A 383 17.77 -11.83 -9.67
C THR A 383 18.96 -11.02 -10.15
N GLU A 384 19.41 -11.19 -11.39
CA GLU A 384 20.50 -10.38 -11.96
C GLU A 384 20.13 -8.90 -12.04
N ALA A 385 18.92 -8.60 -12.53
CA ALA A 385 18.44 -7.25 -12.75
C ALA A 385 18.47 -6.41 -11.45
N VAL A 386 17.95 -6.95 -10.36
CA VAL A 386 17.86 -6.21 -9.09
C VAL A 386 19.23 -5.87 -8.50
N HIS A 387 20.27 -6.67 -8.79
CA HIS A 387 21.64 -6.34 -8.38
C HIS A 387 22.28 -5.22 -9.21
N ARG A 388 21.82 -5.00 -10.44
CA ARG A 388 22.41 -4.06 -11.41
C ARG A 388 21.65 -2.73 -11.50
N THR A 389 20.35 -2.74 -11.27
CA THR A 389 19.49 -1.56 -11.39
C THR A 389 19.82 -0.51 -10.32
N LYS A 390 20.00 0.75 -10.74
CA LYS A 390 20.35 1.90 -9.86
C LYS A 390 19.26 2.97 -9.78
N GLY A 391 18.11 2.72 -10.41
CA GLY A 391 17.05 3.71 -10.64
C GLY A 391 17.19 4.36 -12.02
N ARG A 392 16.05 4.65 -12.64
CA ARG A 392 15.96 5.20 -14.00
C ARG A 392 15.17 6.51 -14.01
N GLU A 393 15.59 7.44 -14.86
CA GLU A 393 14.88 8.71 -15.07
C GLU A 393 13.58 8.53 -15.85
N CYS A 394 13.50 7.49 -16.69
CA CYS A 394 12.32 7.17 -17.49
C CYS A 394 12.01 5.68 -17.37
N VAL A 395 10.72 5.36 -17.45
CA VAL A 395 10.28 3.97 -17.59
C VAL A 395 10.69 3.40 -18.96
N PRO A 396 10.84 2.08 -19.09
CA PRO A 396 11.09 1.42 -20.36
C PRO A 396 10.12 1.83 -21.48
N SER A 397 10.66 1.94 -22.70
CA SER A 397 9.84 2.14 -23.91
C SER A 397 9.05 0.86 -24.24
N LEU A 398 8.05 0.95 -25.12
CA LEU A 398 7.31 -0.25 -25.57
C LEU A 398 8.21 -1.28 -26.25
N GLU A 399 9.23 -0.80 -26.99
CA GLU A 399 10.22 -1.67 -27.63
C GLU A 399 11.08 -2.37 -26.57
N GLU A 400 11.55 -1.64 -25.56
CA GLU A 400 12.31 -2.22 -24.45
C GLU A 400 11.48 -3.24 -23.68
N ILE A 401 10.22 -2.93 -23.36
CA ILE A 401 9.30 -3.84 -22.70
C ILE A 401 9.13 -5.13 -23.53
N ALA A 402 8.94 -5.01 -24.85
CA ALA A 402 8.82 -6.17 -25.72
C ALA A 402 10.07 -7.08 -25.67
N ARG A 403 11.28 -6.49 -25.58
CA ARG A 403 12.53 -7.25 -25.43
C ARG A 403 12.68 -7.87 -24.03
N LEU A 404 12.37 -7.12 -22.98
CA LEU A 404 12.42 -7.60 -21.60
C LEU A 404 11.44 -8.77 -21.36
N ILE A 405 10.23 -8.69 -21.89
CA ILE A 405 9.23 -9.78 -21.85
C ILE A 405 9.81 -11.07 -22.45
N GLY A 406 10.55 -10.95 -23.54
CA GLY A 406 11.24 -12.05 -24.21
C GLY A 406 12.61 -12.42 -23.64
N ARG A 407 13.09 -11.69 -22.60
CA ARG A 407 14.46 -11.79 -22.06
C ARG A 407 15.53 -11.66 -23.15
N GLN A 408 15.35 -10.70 -24.06
CA GLN A 408 16.20 -10.42 -25.21
C GLN A 408 16.92 -9.08 -25.09
N GLU A 409 18.02 -8.92 -25.82
CA GLU A 409 18.68 -7.62 -26.01
C GLU A 409 17.94 -6.74 -27.03
N MET A 410 18.12 -5.43 -26.89
CA MET A 410 17.66 -4.43 -27.85
C MET A 410 18.76 -4.12 -28.86
N VAL A 411 18.39 -3.58 -30.02
CA VAL A 411 19.35 -3.09 -31.01
C VAL A 411 19.09 -1.61 -31.24
N CYS A 412 20.09 -0.78 -30.97
CA CYS A 412 20.06 0.66 -31.19
C CYS A 412 20.86 1.00 -32.46
N THR A 413 20.39 1.99 -33.23
CA THR A 413 21.13 2.52 -34.39
C THR A 413 21.77 3.85 -34.01
N VAL A 414 23.10 3.91 -34.04
CA VAL A 414 23.88 5.12 -33.79
C VAL A 414 24.28 5.73 -35.13
N GLN A 415 23.90 6.98 -35.35
CA GLN A 415 24.29 7.74 -36.55
C GLN A 415 25.59 8.50 -36.29
N SER A 416 26.61 8.28 -37.12
CA SER A 416 27.83 9.08 -37.07
C SER A 416 27.68 10.37 -37.89
N PRO A 417 28.45 11.43 -37.56
CA PRO A 417 28.52 12.64 -38.38
C PRO A 417 28.96 12.39 -39.84
N SER A 418 29.60 11.26 -40.12
CA SER A 418 30.09 10.85 -41.44
C SER A 418 29.05 10.07 -42.27
N THR A 419 27.75 10.20 -41.97
CA THR A 419 26.63 9.47 -42.62
C THR A 419 26.67 7.94 -42.48
N ALA A 420 27.60 7.37 -41.71
CA ALA A 420 27.63 5.95 -41.41
C ALA A 420 26.65 5.64 -40.27
N THR A 421 25.90 4.55 -40.40
CA THR A 421 25.05 4.02 -39.33
C THR A 421 25.68 2.77 -38.77
N CYS A 422 25.73 2.66 -37.45
CA CYS A 422 26.19 1.47 -36.75
C CYS A 422 25.04 0.90 -35.94
N GLN A 423 24.85 -0.42 -35.96
CA GLN A 423 23.92 -1.10 -35.08
C GLN A 423 24.66 -1.65 -33.87
N VAL A 424 24.14 -1.34 -32.69
CA VAL A 424 24.74 -1.69 -31.40
C VAL A 424 23.70 -2.45 -30.60
N ALA A 425 24.03 -3.66 -30.16
CA ALA A 425 23.21 -4.39 -29.20
C ALA A 425 23.33 -3.72 -27.84
N ILE A 426 22.20 -3.38 -27.23
CA ILE A 426 22.14 -2.74 -25.91
C ILE A 426 21.20 -3.53 -25.00
N ALA A 427 21.56 -3.56 -23.72
CA ALA A 427 20.70 -4.03 -22.63
C ALA A 427 20.19 -2.82 -21.83
N SER A 428 19.20 -3.04 -20.96
CA SER A 428 18.62 -1.99 -20.11
C SER A 428 19.59 -1.29 -19.16
N HIS A 429 20.77 -1.87 -18.93
CA HIS A 429 21.84 -1.28 -18.11
C HIS A 429 23.04 -0.77 -18.93
N THR A 430 23.03 -0.91 -20.25
CA THR A 430 24.14 -0.46 -21.11
C THR A 430 24.30 1.05 -21.01
N THR A 431 25.50 1.49 -20.67
CA THR A 431 25.82 2.92 -20.53
C THR A 431 26.42 3.48 -21.82
N VAL A 432 26.29 4.80 -22.03
CA VAL A 432 26.89 5.49 -23.18
C VAL A 432 28.42 5.36 -23.21
N GLN A 433 29.07 5.10 -22.07
CA GLN A 433 30.53 4.95 -22.00
C GLN A 433 31.04 3.57 -22.44
N GLU A 434 30.15 2.58 -22.57
CA GLU A 434 30.51 1.21 -22.98
C GLU A 434 30.73 1.07 -24.50
N HIS A 435 30.36 2.09 -25.28
CA HIS A 435 30.49 2.16 -26.74
C HIS A 435 31.08 3.51 -27.17
#